data_AF-A0A533U1F6-F1
#
_entry.id   AF-A0A533U1F6-F1
#
_cell.length_a   1.000
_cell.length_b   1.000
_cell.length_c   1.000
_cell.angle_alpha   90.00
_cell.angle_beta   90.00
_cell.angle_gamma   90.00
#
_symmetry.space_group_name_H-M   'P 1'
#
loop_
_entity.id
_entity.type
_entity.pdbx_description
1 polymer ?
#
loop_
_entity_poly.entity_id
_entity_poly.type
_entity_poly.pdbx_seq_one_letter_code
_entity_poly.pdbx_strand_id
1 'polypeptide(L)' 'MEKIELPLSQFTYAQKLELLETIYDDLSRDETAFESPAWHENILNERREAISAGTAQHSDWSEPKERINRNPFMRKHF' A
#
# COMPACT_ATOMS: atom_id res chain seq x y z
N MET A 1 7.53 22.69 4.21
CA MET A 1 6.41 22.01 3.53
C MET A 1 5.14 22.56 4.16
N GLU A 2 4.26 23.15 3.36
CA GLU A 2 3.01 23.70 3.87
C GLU A 2 2.07 22.55 4.23
N LYS A 3 1.45 22.62 5.40
CA LYS A 3 0.51 21.61 5.86
C LYS A 3 -0.89 21.97 5.35
N ILE A 4 -1.54 21.03 4.67
CA ILE A 4 -2.95 21.17 4.29
C ILE A 4 -3.79 20.79 5.51
N GLU A 5 -4.52 21.74 6.07
CA GLU A 5 -5.46 21.50 7.17
C GLU A 5 -6.86 21.17 6.59
N LEU A 6 -7.29 19.93 6.76
CA LEU A 6 -8.64 19.48 6.42
C LEU A 6 -9.41 19.15 7.71
N PRO A 7 -10.72 19.47 7.81
CA PRO A 7 -11.54 19.14 8.97
C PRO A 7 -11.92 17.66 9.00
N LEU A 8 -10.93 16.75 8.95
CA LEU A 8 -11.13 15.29 8.83
C LEU A 8 -11.96 14.70 9.99
N SER A 9 -12.02 15.38 11.13
CA SER A 9 -12.89 14.98 12.25
C SER A 9 -14.39 15.05 11.91
N GLN A 10 -14.78 15.87 10.94
CA GLN A 10 -16.17 16.03 10.48
C GLN A 10 -16.55 15.00 9.41
N PHE A 11 -15.58 14.31 8.83
CA PHE A 11 -15.82 13.35 7.75
C PHE A 11 -16.21 12.01 8.34
N THR A 12 -17.23 11.40 7.74
CA THR A 12 -17.51 9.98 7.94
C THR A 12 -16.34 9.12 7.45
N TYR A 13 -16.29 7.87 7.90
CA TYR A 13 -15.27 6.93 7.45
C TYR A 13 -15.28 6.74 5.92
N ALA A 14 -16.48 6.62 5.31
CA ALA A 14 -16.63 6.47 3.87
C ALA A 14 -16.08 7.70 3.11
N GLN A 15 -16.36 8.91 3.57
CA GLN A 15 -15.82 10.14 2.96
C GLN A 15 -14.30 10.24 3.07
N LYS A 16 -13.69 9.71 4.14
CA LYS A 16 -12.23 9.64 4.26
C LYS A 16 -11.63 8.68 3.23
N LEU A 17 -12.28 7.53 3.01
CA LEU A 17 -11.86 6.58 1.98
C LEU A 17 -11.98 7.21 0.59
N GLU A 18 -13.11 7.83 0.27
CA GLU A 18 -13.31 8.52 -1.01
C GLU A 18 -12.29 9.63 -1.24
N LEU A 19 -11.95 10.40 -0.20
CA LEU A 19 -10.89 11.40 -0.26
C LEU A 19 -9.52 10.76 -0.56
N LEU A 20 -9.20 9.64 0.10
CA LEU A 20 -7.94 8.92 -0.15
C LEU A 20 -7.86 8.42 -1.59
N GLU A 21 -8.94 7.81 -2.10
CA GLU A 21 -9.00 7.33 -3.50
C GLU A 21 -8.86 8.48 -4.49
N THR A 22 -9.54 9.61 -4.25
CA THR A 22 -9.46 10.79 -5.12
C THR A 22 -8.04 11.36 -5.17
N ILE A 23 -7.37 11.43 -4.03
CA ILE A 23 -5.97 11.87 -3.95
C ILE A 23 -5.07 10.88 -4.69
N TYR A 24 -5.28 9.58 -4.48
CA TYR A 24 -4.49 8.54 -5.12
C TYR A 24 -4.65 8.53 -6.65
N ASP A 25 -5.88 8.71 -7.14
CA ASP A 25 -6.20 8.81 -8.56
C ASP A 25 -5.57 10.04 -9.23
N ASP A 26 -5.37 11.14 -8.49
CA ASP A 26 -4.69 12.32 -9.01
C ASP A 26 -3.17 12.14 -9.04
N LEU A 27 -2.59 11.64 -7.93
CA LEU A 27 -1.16 11.37 -7.80
C LEU A 27 -0.66 10.33 -8.83
N SER A 28 -1.48 9.33 -9.16
CA SER A 28 -1.11 8.26 -10.09
C SER A 28 -1.09 8.69 -11.58
N ARG A 29 -1.55 9.90 -11.91
CA ARG A 29 -1.56 10.39 -13.31
C ARG A 29 -0.20 10.78 -13.85
N ASP A 30 0.71 11.16 -12.96
CA ASP A 30 2.08 11.52 -13.32
C ASP A 30 3.07 10.78 -12.42
N GLU A 31 3.36 9.53 -12.81
CA GLU A 31 4.34 8.68 -12.12
C GLU A 31 5.74 9.28 -12.09
N THR A 32 6.04 10.28 -12.94
CA THR A 32 7.34 10.94 -13.00
C THR A 32 7.44 12.16 -12.08
N ALA A 33 6.31 12.67 -11.58
CA ALA A 33 6.27 13.78 -10.64
C ALA A 33 6.86 13.42 -9.27
N PHE A 34 7.01 12.13 -8.97
CA PHE A 34 7.60 11.65 -7.72
C PHE A 34 8.80 10.73 -8.00
N GLU A 35 10.01 11.24 -7.71
CA GLU A 35 11.21 10.41 -7.72
C GLU A 35 11.18 9.42 -6.56
N SER A 36 11.14 8.13 -6.90
CA SER A 36 11.28 7.07 -5.91
C SER A 36 12.61 7.22 -5.15
N PRO A 37 12.63 7.04 -3.82
CA PRO A 37 13.87 7.03 -3.06
C PRO A 37 14.87 5.99 -3.61
N ALA A 38 16.17 6.29 -3.55
CA ALA A 38 17.22 5.42 -4.09
C ALA A 38 17.18 3.98 -3.55
N TRP A 39 16.67 3.76 -2.33
CA TRP A 39 16.57 2.42 -1.76
C TRP A 39 15.45 1.57 -2.38
N HIS A 40 14.47 2.19 -3.06
CA HIS A 40 13.31 1.50 -3.60
C HIS A 40 13.71 0.49 -4.68
N GLU A 41 14.63 0.88 -5.56
CA GLU A 41 15.18 0.00 -6.60
C GLU A 41 15.82 -1.25 -6.00
N ASN A 42 16.64 -1.09 -4.97
CA ASN A 42 17.33 -2.20 -4.31
C ASN A 42 16.34 -3.25 -3.79
N ILE A 43 15.28 -2.80 -3.08
CA ILE A 43 14.23 -3.70 -2.57
C ILE A 43 13.48 -4.40 -3.70
N LEU A 44 13.19 -3.71 -4.81
CA LEU A 44 12.52 -4.31 -5.96
C LEU A 44 13.41 -5.37 -6.63
N ASN A 45 14.71 -5.12 -6.73
CA ASN A 45 15.68 -6.06 -7.28
C ASN A 45 15.81 -7.30 -6.40
N GLU A 46 16.00 -7.13 -5.09
CA GLU A 46 16.04 -8.23 -4.11
C GLU A 46 14.79 -9.12 -4.20
N ARG A 47 13.60 -8.50 -4.27
CA ARG A 47 12.33 -9.25 -4.41
C ARG A 47 12.25 -10.02 -5.73
N ARG A 48 12.72 -9.41 -6.84
CA ARG A 48 12.73 -10.06 -8.15
C ARG A 48 13.67 -11.26 -8.18
N GLU A 49 14.84 -11.14 -7.56
CA GLU A 49 15.80 -12.23 -7.40
C GLU A 49 15.23 -13.36 -6.55
N ALA A 50 14.59 -13.05 -5.42
CA ALA A 50 13.96 -14.06 -4.56
C ALA A 50 12.84 -14.82 -5.28
N ILE A 51 12.05 -14.15 -6.13
CA ILE A 51 11.04 -14.80 -6.96
C ILE A 51 11.70 -15.71 -8.01
N SER A 52 12.73 -15.22 -8.71
CA SER A 52 13.47 -16.00 -9.70
C SER A 52 14.19 -17.21 -9.08
N ALA A 53 14.65 -17.10 -7.84
CA ALA A 53 15.28 -18.18 -7.08
C ALA A 53 14.26 -19.17 -6.47
N GLY A 54 12.96 -18.88 -6.58
CA GLY A 54 11.88 -19.69 -6.00
C GLY A 54 11.76 -19.58 -4.47
N THR A 55 12.52 -18.68 -3.84
CA THR A 55 12.47 -18.43 -2.38
C THR A 55 11.36 -17.46 -1.99
N ALA A 56 10.73 -16.80 -2.96
CA ALA A 56 9.52 -16.02 -2.79
C ALA A 56 8.51 -16.38 -3.89
N GLN A 57 7.21 -16.30 -3.57
CA GLN A 57 6.14 -16.58 -4.51
C GLN A 57 5.03 -15.53 -4.38
N HIS A 58 4.33 -15.29 -5.49
CA HIS A 58 3.08 -14.55 -5.46
C HIS A 58 2.00 -15.43 -4.84
N SER A 59 1.15 -14.85 -3.99
CA SER A 59 -0.05 -15.52 -3.48
C SER A 59 -1.28 -14.85 -4.06
N ASP A 60 -2.30 -15.64 -4.37
CA ASP A 60 -3.62 -15.09 -4.68
C ASP A 60 -4.14 -14.34 -3.45
N TRP A 61 -4.77 -13.19 -3.64
CA TRP A 61 -5.23 -12.33 -2.55
C TRP A 61 -6.22 -13.01 -1.59
N SER A 62 -6.92 -14.05 -2.04
CA SER A 62 -7.77 -14.89 -1.19
C SER A 62 -6.98 -15.65 -0.11
N GLU A 63 -5.76 -16.12 -0.39
CA GLU A 63 -4.98 -16.93 0.54
C GLU A 63 -4.46 -16.14 1.76
N PRO A 64 -3.88 -14.93 1.62
CA PRO A 64 -3.55 -14.08 2.77
C PRO A 64 -4.77 -13.70 3.60
N LYS A 65 -5.92 -13.42 2.97
CA LYS A 65 -7.17 -13.10 3.68
C LYS A 65 -7.62 -14.26 4.56
N GLU A 66 -7.59 -15.48 4.03
CA GLU A 66 -7.88 -16.66 4.82
C GLU A 66 -6.89 -16.84 5.98
N ARG A 67 -5.59 -16.64 5.73
CA ARG A 67 -4.56 -16.76 6.77
C ARG A 67 -4.76 -15.74 7.90
N ILE A 68 -5.12 -14.49 7.57
CA ILE A 68 -5.44 -13.45 8.55
C ILE A 68 -6.72 -13.81 9.32
N ASN A 69 -7.75 -14.29 8.62
CA ASN A 69 -9.01 -14.70 9.27
C ASN A 69 -8.83 -15.90 10.21
N ARG A 70 -7.97 -16.87 9.87
CA ARG A 70 -7.66 -18.05 10.68
C ARG A 70 -6.74 -17.76 11.88
N ASN A 71 -5.95 -16.67 11.85
CA ASN A 71 -5.02 -16.34 12.92
C ASN A 71 -5.42 -15.03 13.64
N PRO A 72 -5.97 -15.09 14.87
CA PRO A 72 -6.38 -13.91 15.64
C PRO A 72 -5.24 -12.91 15.89
N PHE A 73 -3.99 -13.37 15.97
CA PHE A 73 -2.83 -12.50 16.18
C PHE A 73 -2.53 -11.61 14.96
N MET A 74 -2.85 -12.09 13.76
CA MET A 74 -2.64 -11.34 12.52
C MET A 74 -3.72 -10.26 12.32
N ARG A 75 -4.93 -10.45 12.85
CA ARG A 75 -6.03 -9.46 12.74
C ARG A 75 -5.77 -8.15 13.49
N LYS A 76 -4.81 -8.13 14.45
CA LYS A 76 -4.50 -6.95 15.26
C LYS A 76 -3.47 -6.00 14.60
N HIS A 77 -2.82 -6.44 13.52
CA HIS A 77 -1.72 -5.73 12.86
C HIS A 77 -2.10 -5.24 11.45
N PHE A 78 -3.36 -5.37 11.08
CA PHE A 78 -3.99 -4.80 9.89
C PHE A 78 -5.21 -4.00 10.29
#